data_AF-A0AB39WJ37-F1
#
_entry.id   AF-A0AB39WJ37-F1
#
_cell.length_a   1.000
_cell.length_b   1.000
_cell.length_c   1.000
_cell.angle_alpha   90.00
_cell.angle_beta   90.00
_cell.angle_gamma   90.00
#
_symmetry.space_group_name_H-M   'P 1'
#
loop_
_entity.id
_entity.type
_entity.pdbx_description
1 polymer ?
#
loop_
_entity_poly.entity_id
_entity_poly.type
_entity_poly.pdbx_seq_one_letter_code
_entity_poly.pdbx_strand_id
1 'polypeptide(L)'
;MNEQLPRELTDSEISFLEELELYNKVLCFIADISICQGGIDADGRGVRGMKIFTRQTVIAFSLSRIFPKPQKTTSYDTELWDVLSIASLTRNLVEGYLALHYFGLEKISDDEAELRFLILQLHRNIEWFNIRKIEEGDEEYKEFFEGIINQKKQIKNHPYLNNLSVSNRNKALKFSEMYRTKSDFENSLPICNDLIKIYRLLSNLVHPLPMSIERIDNENGRGIGSEMDIQYCIQCILLARRFLAATVVDIVDFFSDSFVEFSERLEEIRYLQFKGFEIE
;
A
#
# COMPACT_ATOMS: atom_id res chain seq x y z
N MET A 1 -3.33 12.73 42.16
CA MET A 1 -3.73 12.52 40.75
C MET A 1 -4.52 13.76 40.37
N ASN A 2 -3.91 14.72 39.66
CA ASN A 2 -4.65 15.89 39.21
C ASN A 2 -5.63 15.42 38.15
N GLU A 3 -6.93 15.56 38.41
CA GLU A 3 -7.95 15.44 37.38
C GLU A 3 -7.60 16.46 36.29
N GLN A 4 -7.15 15.97 35.13
CA GLN A 4 -6.97 16.83 33.95
C GLN A 4 -8.37 17.34 33.58
N LEU A 5 -8.53 18.65 33.64
CA LEU A 5 -9.76 19.33 33.21
C LEU A 5 -10.05 18.95 31.75
N PRO A 6 -11.32 18.72 31.39
CA PRO A 6 -11.67 18.40 30.01
C PRO A 6 -11.27 19.55 29.09
N ARG A 7 -10.47 19.26 28.06
CA ARG A 7 -10.15 20.18 26.97
C ARG A 7 -11.16 20.07 25.85
N GLU A 8 -11.35 21.15 25.11
CA GLU A 8 -12.03 21.09 23.82
C GLU A 8 -11.09 20.47 22.78
N LEU A 9 -11.67 19.74 21.81
CA LEU A 9 -10.92 19.25 20.66
C LEU A 9 -10.88 20.36 19.61
N THR A 10 -9.78 20.48 18.89
CA THR A 10 -9.71 21.40 17.75
C THR A 10 -10.55 20.87 16.58
N ASP A 11 -10.94 21.74 15.65
CA ASP A 11 -11.67 21.33 14.44
C ASP A 11 -10.90 20.28 13.63
N SER A 12 -9.57 20.37 13.62
CA SER A 12 -8.70 19.42 12.93
C SER A 12 -8.61 18.08 13.65
N GLU A 13 -8.63 18.05 14.98
CA GLU A 13 -8.76 16.79 15.73
C GLU A 13 -10.12 16.13 15.49
N ILE A 14 -11.20 16.92 15.41
CA ILE A 14 -12.54 16.43 15.08
C ILE A 14 -12.54 15.83 13.67
N SER A 15 -12.02 16.56 12.68
CA SER A 15 -11.92 16.11 11.29
C SER A 15 -11.08 14.83 11.17
N PHE A 16 -9.99 14.73 11.94
CA PHE A 16 -9.18 13.52 12.00
C PHE A 16 -9.96 12.33 12.57
N LEU A 17 -10.73 12.52 13.64
CA LEU A 17 -11.56 11.46 14.23
C LEU A 17 -12.67 11.00 13.29
N GLU A 18 -13.28 11.91 12.52
CA GLU A 18 -14.26 11.57 11.49
C GLU A 18 -13.66 10.69 10.39
N GLU A 19 -12.47 11.03 9.88
CA GLU A 19 -11.78 10.20 8.90
C GLU A 19 -11.30 8.87 9.49
N LEU A 20 -10.95 8.83 10.78
CA LEU A 20 -10.61 7.60 11.50
C LEU A 20 -11.81 6.66 11.61
N GLU A 21 -13.01 7.18 11.82
CA GLU A 21 -14.23 6.38 11.80
C GLU A 21 -14.46 5.74 10.41
N LEU A 22 -14.31 6.52 9.33
CA LEU A 22 -14.44 6.00 7.97
C LEU A 22 -13.37 4.97 7.63
N TYR A 23 -12.13 5.19 8.06
CA TYR A 23 -11.06 4.21 7.93
C TYR A 23 -11.38 2.91 8.68
N ASN A 24 -11.87 3.01 9.91
CA ASN A 24 -12.25 1.85 10.72
C ASN A 24 -13.40 1.06 10.10
N LYS A 25 -14.35 1.73 9.43
CA LYS A 25 -15.39 1.05 8.66
C LYS A 25 -14.80 0.14 7.57
N VAL A 26 -13.82 0.63 6.81
CA VAL A 26 -13.09 -0.19 5.81
C VAL A 26 -12.29 -1.30 6.50
N LEU A 27 -11.67 -1.00 7.66
CA LEU A 27 -10.88 -1.96 8.42
C LEU A 27 -11.72 -3.14 8.95
N CYS A 28 -12.97 -2.90 9.36
CA CYS A 28 -13.90 -3.97 9.72
C CYS A 28 -14.20 -4.85 8.50
N PHE A 29 -14.52 -4.23 7.36
CA PHE A 29 -14.88 -4.97 6.14
C PHE A 29 -13.72 -5.85 5.64
N ILE A 30 -12.49 -5.33 5.65
CA ILE A 30 -11.32 -6.12 5.23
C ILE A 30 -11.02 -7.27 6.20
N ALA A 31 -11.32 -7.10 7.50
CA ALA A 31 -11.19 -8.16 8.49
C ALA A 31 -12.15 -9.30 8.20
N ASP A 32 -13.41 -8.98 7.91
CA ASP A 32 -14.45 -9.96 7.60
C ASP A 32 -14.08 -10.76 6.33
N ILE A 33 -13.66 -10.08 5.26
CA ILE A 33 -13.14 -10.75 4.05
C ILE A 33 -11.93 -11.63 4.38
N SER A 34 -10.99 -11.14 5.20
CA SER A 34 -9.77 -11.88 5.53
C SER A 34 -10.05 -13.14 6.35
N ILE A 35 -11.13 -13.18 7.14
CA ILE A 35 -11.58 -14.39 7.83
C ILE A 35 -12.18 -15.38 6.83
N CYS A 36 -12.94 -14.89 5.87
CA CYS A 36 -13.61 -15.70 4.84
C CYS A 36 -12.69 -16.15 3.69
N GLN A 37 -11.41 -15.74 3.66
CA GLN A 37 -10.50 -16.10 2.57
C GLN A 37 -10.09 -17.58 2.53
N GLY A 38 -10.26 -18.30 3.64
CA GLY A 38 -9.89 -19.70 3.74
C GLY A 38 -10.74 -20.58 2.81
N GLY A 39 -10.10 -21.32 1.90
CA GLY A 39 -10.78 -22.28 1.01
C GLY A 39 -11.24 -21.72 -0.33
N ILE A 40 -10.90 -20.47 -0.67
CA ILE A 40 -11.09 -19.94 -2.02
C ILE A 40 -10.21 -20.72 -2.99
N ASP A 41 -10.84 -21.37 -3.97
CA ASP A 41 -10.12 -21.99 -5.08
C ASP A 41 -9.58 -20.89 -5.98
N ALA A 42 -8.26 -20.73 -5.94
CA ALA A 42 -7.57 -19.70 -6.67
C ALA A 42 -6.41 -20.33 -7.43
N ASP A 43 -6.28 -20.00 -8.71
CA ASP A 43 -5.10 -20.35 -9.49
C ASP A 43 -3.91 -19.46 -9.13
N GLY A 44 -2.74 -19.71 -9.75
CA GLY A 44 -1.48 -19.07 -9.38
C GLY A 44 -1.51 -17.54 -9.23
N ARG A 45 -2.35 -16.84 -10.01
CA ARG A 45 -2.51 -15.38 -9.91
C ARG A 45 -3.44 -14.98 -8.76
N GLY A 46 -4.57 -15.67 -8.62
CA GLY A 46 -5.48 -15.47 -7.50
C GLY A 46 -4.79 -15.72 -6.15
N VAL A 47 -4.01 -16.80 -6.03
CA VAL A 47 -3.21 -17.10 -4.81
C VAL A 47 -2.24 -15.96 -4.49
N ARG A 48 -1.61 -15.39 -5.51
CA ARG A 48 -0.69 -14.26 -5.32
C ARG A 48 -1.43 -13.00 -4.88
N GLY A 49 -2.57 -12.71 -5.51
CA GLY A 49 -3.47 -11.63 -5.11
C GLY A 49 -3.83 -11.74 -3.63
N MET A 50 -4.27 -12.93 -3.18
CA MET A 50 -4.65 -13.17 -1.79
C MET A 50 -3.50 -13.04 -0.79
N LYS A 51 -2.26 -13.41 -1.18
CA LYS A 51 -1.07 -13.16 -0.35
C LYS A 51 -0.79 -11.67 -0.18
N ILE A 52 -0.91 -10.88 -1.25
CA ILE A 52 -0.74 -9.43 -1.18
C ILE A 52 -1.88 -8.81 -0.36
N PHE A 53 -3.13 -9.23 -0.56
CA PHE A 53 -4.29 -8.83 0.24
C PHE A 53 -4.10 -9.10 1.74
N THR A 54 -3.64 -10.30 2.10
CA THR A 54 -3.35 -10.64 3.51
C THR A 54 -2.29 -9.70 4.09
N ARG A 55 -1.20 -9.44 3.35
CA ARG A 55 -0.18 -8.46 3.77
C ARG A 55 -0.78 -7.08 4.00
N GLN A 56 -1.64 -6.61 3.09
CA GLN A 56 -2.32 -5.31 3.20
C GLN A 56 -3.23 -5.23 4.42
N THR A 57 -3.96 -6.30 4.71
CA THR A 57 -4.81 -6.41 5.89
C THR A 57 -3.99 -6.21 7.17
N VAL A 58 -2.86 -6.92 7.31
CA VAL A 58 -1.98 -6.79 8.48
C VAL A 58 -1.41 -5.38 8.62
N ILE A 59 -1.02 -4.74 7.51
CA ILE A 59 -0.51 -3.37 7.52
C ILE A 59 -1.60 -2.38 7.92
N ALA A 60 -2.83 -2.56 7.43
CA ALA A 60 -3.96 -1.71 7.80
C ALA A 60 -4.26 -1.79 9.30
N PHE A 61 -4.26 -2.99 9.88
CA PHE A 61 -4.36 -3.16 11.32
C PHE A 61 -3.18 -2.55 12.08
N SER A 62 -1.96 -2.62 11.55
CA SER A 62 -0.80 -1.99 12.19
C SER A 62 -0.93 -0.46 12.18
N LEU A 63 -1.39 0.11 11.07
CA LEU A 63 -1.65 1.54 10.94
C LEU A 63 -2.74 2.01 11.92
N SER A 64 -3.81 1.24 12.08
CA SER A 64 -4.88 1.59 13.03
C SER A 64 -4.44 1.64 14.50
N ARG A 65 -3.35 0.94 14.84
CA ARG A 65 -2.79 0.93 16.20
C ARG A 65 -1.93 2.16 16.51
N ILE A 66 -1.38 2.81 15.49
CA ILE A 66 -0.50 3.97 15.65
C ILE A 66 -1.21 5.30 15.41
N PHE A 67 -2.46 5.28 14.96
CA PHE A 67 -3.24 6.52 14.82
C PHE A 67 -3.46 7.18 16.19
N PRO A 68 -3.30 8.52 16.27
CA PRO A 68 -3.65 9.30 17.45
C PRO A 68 -5.09 9.05 17.90
N LYS A 69 -5.34 9.14 19.20
CA LYS A 69 -6.69 9.07 19.79
C LYS A 69 -6.95 10.27 20.69
N PRO A 70 -7.00 11.50 20.12
CA PRO A 70 -7.24 12.70 20.91
C PRO A 70 -8.56 12.56 21.71
N GLN A 71 -8.51 12.86 23.00
CA GLN A 71 -9.64 12.80 23.92
C GLN A 71 -9.77 14.10 24.69
N LYS A 72 -10.99 14.44 25.09
CA LYS A 72 -11.25 15.60 25.95
C LYS A 72 -10.55 15.47 27.31
N THR A 73 -10.31 14.24 27.78
CA THR A 73 -9.73 13.96 29.10
C THR A 73 -8.22 13.87 29.11
N THR A 74 -7.55 14.00 27.97
CA THR A 74 -6.08 13.92 27.85
C THR A 74 -5.49 15.26 27.45
N SER A 75 -4.32 15.62 28.01
CA SER A 75 -3.59 16.82 27.58
C SER A 75 -3.14 16.70 26.12
N TYR A 76 -3.08 17.84 25.41
CA TYR A 76 -2.55 17.92 24.04
C TYR A 76 -1.17 17.27 23.91
N ASP A 77 -0.32 17.41 24.93
CA ASP A 77 1.06 16.91 24.92
C ASP A 77 1.20 15.39 25.18
N THR A 78 0.09 14.70 25.48
CA THR A 78 0.12 13.27 25.83
C THR A 78 -0.15 12.34 24.65
N GLU A 79 -0.64 12.88 23.53
CA GLU A 79 -0.94 12.11 22.33
C GLU A 79 0.19 12.23 21.31
N LEU A 80 0.62 11.09 20.77
CA LEU A 80 1.72 11.04 19.80
C LEU A 80 1.19 11.14 18.36
N TRP A 81 1.47 12.27 17.70
CA TRP A 81 1.22 12.50 16.29
C TRP A 81 2.42 12.09 15.43
N ASP A 82 2.66 10.78 15.31
CA ASP A 82 3.78 10.23 14.54
C ASP A 82 3.51 10.23 13.02
N VAL A 83 3.58 11.42 12.42
CA VAL A 83 3.37 11.65 10.98
C VAL A 83 4.27 10.75 10.12
N LEU A 84 5.52 10.51 10.52
CA LEU A 84 6.48 9.76 9.70
C LEU A 84 6.11 8.28 9.63
N SER A 85 5.79 7.66 10.76
CA SER A 85 5.36 6.25 10.80
C SER A 85 4.00 6.07 10.13
N ILE A 86 3.06 7.00 10.34
CA ILE A 86 1.75 7.00 9.68
C ILE A 86 1.92 7.10 8.16
N ALA A 87 2.76 8.02 7.67
CA ALA A 87 3.06 8.14 6.25
C ALA A 87 3.75 6.88 5.68
N SER A 88 4.61 6.24 6.46
CA SER A 88 5.31 5.00 6.08
C SER A 88 4.35 3.83 5.85
N LEU A 89 3.44 3.58 6.80
CA LEU A 89 2.44 2.52 6.66
C LEU A 89 1.39 2.87 5.60
N THR A 90 1.01 4.15 5.48
CA THR A 90 0.14 4.62 4.40
C THR A 90 0.76 4.36 3.03
N ARG A 91 2.04 4.69 2.84
CA ARG A 91 2.76 4.40 1.60
C ARG A 91 2.79 2.91 1.27
N ASN A 92 2.97 2.07 2.28
CA ASN A 92 2.90 0.62 2.12
C ASN A 92 1.54 0.15 1.62
N LEU A 93 0.43 0.76 2.09
CA LEU A 93 -0.91 0.46 1.59
C LEU A 93 -1.08 0.90 0.13
N VAL A 94 -0.58 2.08 -0.25
CA VAL A 94 -0.58 2.55 -1.64
C VAL A 94 0.19 1.58 -2.54
N GLU A 95 1.44 1.28 -2.19
CA GLU A 95 2.33 0.38 -2.96
C GLU A 95 1.75 -1.03 -3.05
N GLY A 96 1.16 -1.54 -1.96
CA GLY A 96 0.55 -2.85 -1.94
C GLY A 96 -0.72 -2.95 -2.79
N TYR A 97 -1.50 -1.87 -2.95
CA TYR A 97 -2.63 -1.86 -3.88
C TYR A 97 -2.14 -1.96 -5.33
N LEU A 98 -1.11 -1.18 -5.70
CA LEU A 98 -0.53 -1.27 -7.04
C LEU A 98 0.00 -2.68 -7.33
N ALA A 99 0.70 -3.28 -6.36
CA ALA A 99 1.20 -4.64 -6.47
C ALA A 99 0.05 -5.65 -6.58
N LEU A 100 -1.02 -5.50 -5.78
CA LEU A 100 -2.19 -6.35 -5.83
C LEU A 100 -2.85 -6.33 -7.21
N HIS A 101 -3.09 -5.14 -7.73
CA HIS A 101 -3.66 -4.95 -9.06
C HIS A 101 -2.76 -5.59 -10.13
N TYR A 102 -1.46 -5.25 -10.13
CA TYR A 102 -0.52 -5.68 -11.14
C TYR A 102 -0.22 -7.19 -11.13
N PHE A 103 -0.07 -7.80 -9.96
CA PHE A 103 0.33 -9.21 -9.86
C PHE A 103 -0.84 -10.18 -9.68
N GLY A 104 -1.99 -9.68 -9.22
CA GLY A 104 -3.18 -10.46 -8.93
C GLY A 104 -4.31 -10.17 -9.91
N LEU A 105 -4.89 -8.97 -9.80
CA LEU A 105 -6.28 -8.72 -10.22
C LEU A 105 -6.46 -8.28 -11.68
N GLU A 106 -5.48 -7.62 -12.29
CA GLU A 106 -5.62 -7.03 -13.63
C GLU A 106 -5.92 -8.08 -14.70
N LYS A 107 -6.96 -7.91 -15.53
CA LYS A 107 -7.24 -8.86 -16.62
C LYS A 107 -6.22 -8.68 -17.75
N ILE A 108 -5.33 -9.67 -17.90
CA ILE A 108 -4.20 -9.67 -18.84
C ILE A 108 -4.06 -11.07 -19.47
N SER A 109 -3.28 -11.18 -20.55
CA SER A 109 -2.97 -12.48 -21.16
C SER A 109 -2.08 -13.35 -20.27
N ASP A 110 -2.10 -14.65 -20.50
CA ASP A 110 -1.24 -15.61 -19.80
C ASP A 110 0.25 -15.31 -20.02
N ASP A 111 0.64 -14.95 -21.25
CA ASP A 111 2.00 -14.52 -21.58
C ASP A 111 2.44 -13.31 -20.74
N GLU A 112 1.55 -12.32 -20.53
CA GLU A 112 1.88 -11.18 -19.69
C GLU A 112 2.02 -11.60 -18.23
N ALA A 113 1.10 -12.42 -17.75
CA ALA A 113 1.11 -12.93 -16.38
C ALA A 113 2.39 -13.74 -16.09
N GLU A 114 2.83 -14.55 -17.03
CA GLU A 114 4.10 -15.29 -16.96
C GLU A 114 5.29 -14.33 -16.86
N LEU A 115 5.38 -13.33 -17.76
CA LEU A 115 6.45 -12.34 -17.71
C LEU A 115 6.49 -11.60 -16.36
N ARG A 116 5.33 -11.14 -15.86
CA ARG A 116 5.22 -10.47 -14.55
C ARG A 116 5.67 -11.39 -13.42
N PHE A 117 5.30 -12.67 -13.46
CA PHE A 117 5.73 -13.66 -12.48
C PHE A 117 7.23 -13.88 -12.50
N LEU A 118 7.83 -14.07 -13.69
CA LEU A 118 9.28 -14.27 -13.84
C LEU A 118 10.07 -13.07 -13.27
N ILE A 119 9.62 -11.84 -13.56
CA ILE A 119 10.22 -10.62 -13.01
C ILE A 119 10.14 -10.60 -11.48
N LEU A 120 8.97 -10.91 -10.92
CA LEU A 120 8.78 -10.96 -9.46
C LEU A 120 9.68 -12.00 -8.79
N GLN A 121 9.78 -13.21 -9.37
CA GLN A 121 10.64 -14.26 -8.83
C GLN A 121 12.11 -13.89 -8.94
N LEU A 122 12.53 -13.30 -10.07
CA LEU A 122 13.91 -12.83 -10.22
C LEU A 122 14.24 -11.77 -9.17
N HIS A 123 13.37 -10.78 -8.97
CA HIS A 123 13.59 -9.74 -7.96
C HIS A 123 13.73 -10.34 -6.56
N ARG A 124 12.81 -11.23 -6.17
CA ARG A 124 12.90 -11.99 -4.91
C ARG A 124 14.24 -12.71 -4.79
N ASN A 125 14.65 -13.45 -5.82
CA ASN A 125 15.86 -14.27 -5.78
C ASN A 125 17.14 -13.43 -5.71
N ILE A 126 17.20 -12.30 -6.42
CA ILE A 126 18.31 -11.34 -6.32
C ILE A 126 18.41 -10.79 -4.91
N GLU A 127 17.30 -10.34 -4.33
CA GLU A 127 17.30 -9.80 -2.96
C GLU A 127 17.70 -10.86 -1.93
N TRP A 128 17.21 -12.10 -2.05
CA TRP A 128 17.63 -13.19 -1.16
C TRP A 128 19.12 -13.51 -1.28
N PHE A 129 19.64 -13.55 -2.50
CA PHE A 129 21.06 -13.76 -2.75
C PHE A 129 21.92 -12.68 -2.08
N ASN A 130 21.52 -11.40 -2.24
CA ASN A 130 22.22 -10.26 -1.66
C ASN A 130 22.13 -10.24 -0.12
N ILE A 131 20.95 -10.47 0.46
CA ILE A 131 20.73 -10.45 1.92
C ILE A 131 21.51 -11.58 2.61
N ARG A 132 21.53 -12.77 2.01
CA ARG A 132 22.26 -13.93 2.55
C ARG A 132 23.77 -13.81 2.36
N LYS A 133 24.24 -12.85 1.57
CA LYS A 133 25.66 -12.65 1.23
C LYS A 133 26.30 -13.95 0.74
N ILE A 134 25.61 -14.64 -0.17
CA ILE A 134 26.11 -15.92 -0.71
C ILE A 134 27.35 -15.61 -1.57
N GLU A 135 28.48 -16.23 -1.25
CA GLU A 135 29.78 -15.98 -1.86
C GLU A 135 30.31 -17.20 -2.63
N GLU A 136 31.29 -16.96 -3.51
CA GLU A 136 31.97 -18.04 -4.24
C GLU A 136 32.64 -19.01 -3.25
N GLY A 137 32.09 -20.22 -3.17
CA GLY A 137 32.53 -21.26 -2.22
C GLY A 137 31.39 -21.82 -1.37
N ASP A 138 30.27 -21.11 -1.26
CA ASP A 138 29.08 -21.60 -0.57
C ASP A 138 28.40 -22.73 -1.36
N GLU A 139 27.85 -23.71 -0.64
CA GLU A 139 27.14 -24.87 -1.23
C GLU A 139 25.98 -24.43 -2.13
N GLU A 140 25.25 -23.39 -1.72
CA GLU A 140 24.10 -22.84 -2.45
C GLU A 140 24.50 -21.85 -3.56
N TYR A 141 25.77 -21.38 -3.62
CA TYR A 141 26.19 -20.30 -4.53
C TYR A 141 25.88 -20.61 -5.98
N LYS A 142 26.28 -21.81 -6.43
CA LYS A 142 26.12 -22.21 -7.81
C LYS A 142 24.65 -22.26 -8.22
N GLU A 143 23.79 -22.80 -7.36
CA GLU A 143 22.35 -22.90 -7.61
C GLU A 143 21.71 -21.52 -7.75
N PHE A 144 21.95 -20.61 -6.80
CA PHE A 144 21.39 -19.25 -6.86
C PHE A 144 21.94 -18.46 -8.05
N PHE A 145 23.25 -18.48 -8.26
CA PHE A 145 23.90 -17.72 -9.32
C PHE A 145 23.43 -18.18 -10.71
N GLU A 146 23.46 -19.49 -10.98
CA GLU A 146 22.97 -20.06 -12.24
C GLU A 146 21.46 -19.83 -12.40
N GLY A 147 20.68 -19.98 -11.33
CA GLY A 147 19.25 -19.69 -11.31
C GLY A 147 18.93 -18.25 -11.73
N ILE A 148 19.63 -17.27 -11.15
CA ILE A 148 19.48 -15.85 -11.49
C ILE A 148 19.85 -15.58 -12.97
N ILE A 149 20.95 -16.16 -13.47
CA ILE A 149 21.35 -16.01 -14.88
C ILE A 149 20.29 -16.59 -15.82
N ASN A 150 19.79 -17.78 -15.51
CA ASN A 150 18.77 -18.45 -16.32
C ASN A 150 17.45 -17.67 -16.34
N GLN A 151 17.00 -17.17 -15.18
CA GLN A 151 15.80 -16.32 -15.09
C GLN A 151 15.96 -15.02 -15.88
N LYS A 152 17.12 -14.34 -15.78
CA LYS A 152 17.41 -13.15 -16.61
C LYS A 152 17.33 -13.46 -18.10
N LYS A 153 17.83 -14.62 -18.53
CA LYS A 153 17.77 -15.07 -19.93
C LYS A 153 16.34 -15.35 -20.37
N GLN A 154 15.54 -16.02 -19.53
CA GLN A 154 14.13 -16.28 -19.80
C GLN A 154 13.34 -14.98 -20.00
N ILE A 155 13.49 -14.01 -19.09
CA ILE A 155 12.83 -12.70 -19.20
C ILE A 155 13.26 -11.99 -20.48
N LYS A 156 14.56 -11.91 -20.78
CA LYS A 156 15.09 -11.23 -21.98
C LYS A 156 14.57 -11.82 -23.29
N ASN A 157 14.29 -13.12 -23.30
CA ASN A 157 13.80 -13.84 -24.47
C ASN A 157 12.27 -13.99 -24.48
N HIS A 158 11.57 -13.45 -23.49
CA HIS A 158 10.13 -13.64 -23.35
C HIS A 158 9.37 -12.93 -24.48
N PRO A 159 8.47 -13.62 -25.22
CA PRO A 159 7.81 -13.07 -26.41
C PRO A 159 6.97 -11.82 -26.11
N TYR A 160 6.33 -11.78 -24.94
CA TYR A 160 5.49 -10.65 -24.53
C TYR A 160 6.22 -9.30 -24.42
N LEU A 161 7.56 -9.30 -24.31
CA LEU A 161 8.33 -8.04 -24.29
C LEU A 161 8.08 -7.16 -25.52
N ASN A 162 7.75 -7.77 -26.67
CA ASN A 162 7.47 -7.05 -27.91
C ASN A 162 6.14 -6.29 -27.88
N ASN A 163 5.21 -6.70 -27.01
CA ASN A 163 3.91 -6.06 -26.85
C ASN A 163 3.97 -4.86 -25.89
N LEU A 164 5.06 -4.72 -25.13
CA LEU A 164 5.25 -3.62 -24.20
C LEU A 164 5.67 -2.32 -24.92
N SER A 165 5.20 -1.20 -24.37
CA SER A 165 5.73 0.12 -24.72
C SER A 165 7.25 0.16 -24.53
N VAL A 166 7.94 1.05 -25.25
CA VAL A 166 9.41 1.18 -25.14
C VAL A 166 9.84 1.43 -23.69
N SER A 167 9.11 2.27 -22.96
CA SER A 167 9.37 2.55 -21.54
C SER A 167 9.27 1.29 -20.68
N ASN A 168 8.19 0.53 -20.82
CA ASN A 168 7.93 -0.64 -19.99
C ASN A 168 8.86 -1.81 -20.34
N ARG A 169 9.15 -2.00 -21.63
CA ARG A 169 10.16 -2.97 -22.07
C ARG A 169 11.54 -2.65 -21.49
N ASN A 170 11.95 -1.38 -21.52
CA ASN A 170 13.22 -0.99 -20.92
C ASN A 170 13.29 -1.27 -19.42
N LYS A 171 12.19 -1.07 -18.69
CA LYS A 171 12.11 -1.41 -17.26
C LYS A 171 12.11 -2.92 -17.00
N ALA A 172 11.37 -3.69 -17.80
CA ALA A 172 11.36 -5.15 -17.73
C ALA A 172 12.77 -5.72 -17.96
N LEU A 173 13.49 -5.19 -18.96
CA LEU A 173 14.87 -5.59 -19.28
C LEU A 173 15.91 -5.12 -18.25
N LYS A 174 15.59 -4.08 -17.47
CA LYS A 174 16.33 -3.67 -16.28
C LYS A 174 15.94 -4.47 -15.03
N PHE A 175 15.00 -5.42 -15.15
CA PHE A 175 14.50 -6.25 -14.06
C PHE A 175 13.93 -5.45 -12.89
N SER A 176 13.29 -4.32 -13.19
CA SER A 176 12.52 -3.57 -12.18
C SER A 176 11.38 -4.44 -11.65
N GLU A 177 11.10 -4.38 -10.35
CA GLU A 177 10.04 -5.17 -9.68
C GLU A 177 8.70 -5.15 -10.44
N MET A 178 8.29 -3.96 -10.90
CA MET A 178 7.19 -3.77 -11.84
C MET A 178 7.67 -2.95 -13.02
N TYR A 179 7.32 -3.35 -14.25
CA TYR A 179 7.64 -2.52 -15.42
C TYR A 179 6.68 -1.35 -15.58
N ARG A 180 5.46 -1.43 -15.05
CA ARG A 180 4.51 -0.32 -15.10
C ARG A 180 5.03 0.86 -14.30
N THR A 181 4.87 2.04 -14.88
CA THR A 181 5.22 3.31 -14.24
C THR A 181 4.07 3.83 -13.39
N LYS A 182 4.35 4.77 -12.47
CA LYS A 182 3.29 5.49 -11.73
C LYS A 182 2.33 6.21 -12.70
N SER A 183 2.87 6.78 -13.78
CA SER A 183 2.04 7.38 -14.84
C SER A 183 1.18 6.34 -15.54
N ASP A 184 1.66 5.11 -15.73
CA ASP A 184 0.84 4.06 -16.35
C ASP A 184 -0.34 3.69 -15.46
N PHE A 185 -0.15 3.65 -14.13
CA PHE A 185 -1.25 3.40 -13.19
C PHE A 185 -2.23 4.57 -13.17
N GLU A 186 -1.74 5.79 -13.01
CA GLU A 186 -2.53 7.02 -12.99
C GLU A 186 -3.38 7.20 -14.27
N ASN A 187 -2.84 6.83 -15.43
CA ASN A 187 -3.57 6.92 -16.71
C ASN A 187 -4.62 5.82 -16.92
N SER A 188 -4.60 4.74 -16.11
CA SER A 188 -5.43 3.55 -16.36
C SER A 188 -6.42 3.24 -15.25
N LEU A 189 -6.16 3.72 -14.03
CA LEU A 189 -6.95 3.42 -12.85
C LEU A 189 -7.44 4.74 -12.23
N PRO A 190 -8.75 4.99 -12.19
CA PRO A 190 -9.30 6.20 -11.56
C PRO A 190 -8.85 6.38 -10.11
N ILE A 191 -8.74 5.28 -9.35
CA ILE A 191 -8.22 5.29 -7.98
C ILE A 191 -6.77 5.74 -7.87
N CYS A 192 -6.01 5.78 -8.96
CA CYS A 192 -4.63 6.25 -9.01
C CYS A 192 -4.50 7.70 -9.47
N ASN A 193 -5.59 8.49 -9.55
CA ASN A 193 -5.48 9.93 -9.79
C ASN A 193 -4.51 10.58 -8.77
N ASP A 194 -3.60 11.43 -9.27
CA ASP A 194 -2.55 12.12 -8.53
C ASP A 194 -1.50 11.22 -7.88
N LEU A 195 -1.37 9.96 -8.33
CA LEU A 195 -0.42 8.99 -7.77
C LEU A 195 1.01 9.54 -7.73
N ILE A 196 1.47 10.24 -8.76
CA ILE A 196 2.82 10.84 -8.77
C ILE A 196 2.99 11.86 -7.62
N LYS A 197 1.97 12.70 -7.36
CA LYS A 197 2.00 13.68 -6.27
C LYS A 197 1.94 12.99 -4.91
N ILE A 198 1.06 12.00 -4.75
CA ILE A 198 0.92 11.17 -3.54
C ILE A 198 2.27 10.54 -3.18
N TYR A 199 2.94 9.90 -4.15
CA TYR A 199 4.26 9.33 -3.90
C TYR A 199 5.31 10.37 -3.54
N ARG A 200 5.26 11.56 -4.12
CA ARG A 200 6.21 12.63 -3.80
C ARG A 200 6.03 13.07 -2.35
N LEU A 201 4.81 13.30 -1.90
CA LEU A 201 4.50 13.64 -0.51
C LEU A 201 4.98 12.54 0.44
N LEU A 202 4.49 11.32 0.25
CA LEU A 202 4.81 10.20 1.15
C LEU A 202 6.30 9.88 1.16
N SER A 203 7.00 9.98 0.03
CA SER A 203 8.46 9.76 0.01
C SER A 203 9.22 10.83 0.79
N ASN A 204 8.77 12.09 0.72
CA ASN A 204 9.36 13.20 1.46
C ASN A 204 9.11 13.12 2.97
N LEU A 205 8.05 12.44 3.40
CA LEU A 205 7.76 12.17 4.81
C LEU A 205 8.46 10.90 5.31
N VAL A 206 8.59 9.85 4.50
CA VAL A 206 9.13 8.55 4.96
C VAL A 206 10.65 8.54 5.06
N HIS A 207 11.33 9.19 4.11
CA HIS A 207 12.79 9.29 4.13
C HIS A 207 13.23 10.53 4.91
N PRO A 208 14.44 10.54 5.50
CA PRO A 208 15.02 11.71 6.16
C PRO A 208 15.41 12.77 5.13
N LEU A 209 14.42 13.29 4.41
CA LEU A 209 14.50 14.36 3.42
C LEU A 209 14.08 15.69 4.07
N PRO A 210 14.40 16.84 3.44
CA PRO A 210 14.19 18.15 4.07
C PRO A 210 12.78 18.35 4.65
N MET A 211 11.72 17.91 3.96
CA MET A 211 10.35 18.03 4.47
C MET A 211 10.10 17.25 5.77
N SER A 212 10.67 16.05 5.91
CA SER A 212 10.55 15.22 7.14
C SER A 212 11.37 15.74 8.31
N ILE A 213 12.50 16.40 8.03
CA ILE A 213 13.47 16.88 9.04
C ILE A 213 13.11 18.30 9.48
N GLU A 214 12.96 19.21 8.52
CA GLU A 214 12.76 20.65 8.76
C GLU A 214 11.35 20.98 9.29
N ARG A 215 10.43 20.01 9.31
CA ARG A 215 9.14 20.17 10.03
C ARG A 215 9.31 20.15 11.56
N ILE A 216 10.45 19.65 12.04
CA ILE A 216 10.73 19.51 13.47
C ILE A 216 11.41 20.79 13.92
N ASP A 217 10.79 21.50 14.87
CA ASP A 217 11.35 22.72 15.47
C ASP A 217 11.22 22.69 17.00
N ASN A 218 11.46 23.84 17.66
CA ASN A 218 11.39 23.95 19.12
C ASN A 218 9.97 23.84 19.69
N GLU A 219 8.95 23.82 18.86
CA GLU A 219 7.53 23.79 19.20
C GLU A 219 6.84 22.59 18.51
N ASN A 220 7.10 22.35 17.23
CA ASN A 220 6.41 21.42 16.32
C ASN A 220 7.23 20.15 15.97
N GLY A 221 6.56 19.13 15.43
CA GLY A 221 7.20 17.96 14.83
C GLY A 221 7.88 16.99 15.81
N ARG A 222 7.83 17.25 17.12
CA ARG A 222 8.36 16.37 18.18
C ARG A 222 7.41 15.25 18.59
N GLY A 223 6.32 15.07 17.86
CA GLY A 223 5.25 14.12 18.18
C GLY A 223 4.09 14.73 18.97
N ILE A 224 4.21 15.98 19.42
CA ILE A 224 3.05 16.76 19.88
C ILE A 224 2.34 17.30 18.64
N GLY A 225 1.02 17.14 18.57
CA GLY A 225 0.23 17.50 17.40
C GLY A 225 0.19 19.00 17.16
N SER A 226 0.99 19.50 16.23
CA SER A 226 0.76 20.81 15.62
C SER A 226 -0.39 20.71 14.62
N GLU A 227 -0.99 21.85 14.26
CA GLU A 227 -2.03 21.90 13.22
C GLU A 227 -1.55 21.22 11.92
N MET A 228 -0.31 21.50 11.50
CA MET A 228 0.28 20.88 10.31
C MET A 228 0.48 19.37 10.46
N ASP A 229 0.90 18.87 11.63
CA ASP A 229 1.04 17.44 11.87
C ASP A 229 -0.32 16.72 11.80
N ILE A 230 -1.36 17.32 12.37
CA ILE A 230 -2.73 16.82 12.29
C ILE A 230 -3.19 16.75 10.83
N GLN A 231 -2.96 17.82 10.05
CA GLN A 231 -3.30 17.84 8.63
C GLN A 231 -2.56 16.76 7.81
N TYR A 232 -1.27 16.53 8.07
CA TYR A 232 -0.56 15.42 7.41
C TYR A 232 -1.12 14.05 7.81
N CYS A 233 -1.49 13.86 9.07
CA CYS A 233 -2.16 12.64 9.53
C CYS A 233 -3.52 12.45 8.84
N ILE A 234 -4.31 13.52 8.68
CA ILE A 234 -5.58 13.52 7.93
C ILE A 234 -5.34 13.10 6.47
N GLN A 235 -4.35 13.69 5.80
CA GLN A 235 -4.00 13.30 4.42
C GLN A 235 -3.59 11.83 4.33
N CYS A 236 -2.81 11.34 5.30
CA CYS A 236 -2.39 9.95 5.33
C CYS A 236 -3.57 8.99 5.53
N ILE A 237 -4.49 9.28 6.45
CA ILE A 237 -5.66 8.42 6.68
C ILE A 237 -6.64 8.44 5.50
N LEU A 238 -6.82 9.58 4.85
CA LEU A 238 -7.58 9.70 3.60
C LEU A 238 -7.01 8.79 2.51
N LEU A 239 -5.69 8.85 2.30
CA LEU A 239 -4.99 8.01 1.31
C LEU A 239 -5.05 6.54 1.68
N ALA A 240 -4.80 6.20 2.94
CA ALA A 240 -4.88 4.83 3.44
C ALA A 240 -6.30 4.26 3.23
N ARG A 241 -7.34 5.02 3.59
CA ARG A 241 -8.75 4.66 3.37
C ARG A 241 -9.04 4.44 1.89
N ARG A 242 -8.65 5.36 1.02
CA ARG A 242 -8.86 5.29 -0.43
C ARG A 242 -8.34 3.97 -1.02
N PHE A 243 -7.07 3.65 -0.80
CA PHE A 243 -6.44 2.47 -1.38
C PHE A 243 -6.87 1.16 -0.68
N LEU A 244 -7.23 1.22 0.60
CA LEU A 244 -7.78 0.06 1.31
C LEU A 244 -9.21 -0.26 0.85
N ALA A 245 -10.06 0.76 0.66
CA ALA A 245 -11.40 0.60 0.11
C ALA A 245 -11.33 0.01 -1.31
N ALA A 246 -10.38 0.47 -2.13
CA ALA A 246 -10.16 -0.11 -3.45
C ALA A 246 -9.64 -1.55 -3.41
N THR A 247 -8.79 -1.88 -2.45
CA THR A 247 -8.37 -3.26 -2.21
C THR A 247 -9.56 -4.16 -1.90
N VAL A 248 -10.47 -3.70 -1.02
CA VAL A 248 -11.70 -4.43 -0.68
C VAL A 248 -12.59 -4.63 -1.90
N VAL A 249 -12.89 -3.54 -2.61
CA VAL A 249 -13.72 -3.54 -3.80
C VAL A 249 -13.19 -4.49 -4.86
N ASP A 250 -11.92 -4.35 -5.24
CA ASP A 250 -11.36 -5.14 -6.33
C ASP A 250 -11.24 -6.63 -5.96
N ILE A 251 -11.04 -6.97 -4.68
CA ILE A 251 -11.01 -8.37 -4.21
C ILE A 251 -12.40 -9.00 -4.25
N VAL A 252 -13.41 -8.30 -3.75
CA VAL A 252 -14.79 -8.81 -3.78
C VAL A 252 -15.27 -8.94 -5.23
N ASP A 253 -14.99 -7.95 -6.08
CA ASP A 253 -15.35 -7.99 -7.51
C ASP A 253 -14.59 -9.12 -8.25
N PHE A 254 -13.33 -9.40 -7.91
CA PHE A 254 -12.54 -10.46 -8.55
C PHE A 254 -12.94 -11.87 -8.11
N PHE A 255 -13.31 -12.05 -6.84
CA PHE A 255 -13.76 -13.32 -6.25
C PHE A 255 -15.26 -13.28 -5.92
N SER A 256 -16.08 -12.71 -6.81
CA SER A 256 -17.50 -12.46 -6.56
C SER A 256 -18.27 -13.72 -6.16
N ASP A 257 -17.93 -14.86 -6.75
CA ASP A 257 -18.56 -16.15 -6.43
C ASP A 257 -18.24 -16.64 -5.00
N SER A 258 -17.10 -16.22 -4.45
CA SER A 258 -16.67 -16.58 -3.08
C SER A 258 -17.12 -15.55 -2.04
N PHE A 259 -17.46 -14.33 -2.45
CA PHE A 259 -17.80 -13.20 -1.56
C PHE A 259 -19.19 -12.62 -1.84
N VAL A 260 -20.18 -13.49 -2.09
CA VAL A 260 -21.56 -13.10 -2.42
C VAL A 260 -22.17 -12.18 -1.35
N GLU A 261 -22.03 -12.53 -0.05
CA GLU A 261 -22.56 -11.72 1.06
C GLU A 261 -21.95 -10.31 1.11
N PHE A 262 -20.65 -10.19 0.82
CA PHE A 262 -19.97 -8.91 0.78
C PHE A 262 -20.36 -8.08 -0.45
N SER A 263 -20.71 -8.72 -1.56
CA SER A 263 -21.10 -8.04 -2.79
C SER A 263 -22.35 -7.18 -2.60
N GLU A 264 -23.30 -7.62 -1.77
CA GLU A 264 -24.53 -6.87 -1.47
C GLU A 264 -24.28 -5.59 -0.68
N ARG A 265 -23.21 -5.57 0.13
CA ARG A 265 -22.82 -4.46 1.00
C ARG A 265 -21.64 -3.65 0.44
N LEU A 266 -21.14 -4.00 -0.74
CA LEU A 266 -19.90 -3.44 -1.28
C LEU A 266 -20.01 -1.93 -1.55
N GLU A 267 -21.20 -1.46 -1.88
CA GLU A 267 -21.47 -0.02 -2.05
C GLU A 267 -21.28 0.78 -0.76
N GLU A 268 -21.38 0.17 0.43
CA GLU A 268 -21.04 0.81 1.71
C GLU A 268 -19.56 1.20 1.81
N ILE A 269 -18.71 0.60 0.99
CA ILE A 269 -17.26 0.80 0.94
C ILE A 269 -16.83 1.50 -0.36
N ARG A 270 -17.49 1.21 -1.50
CA ARG A 270 -17.10 1.71 -2.82
C ARG A 270 -17.02 3.24 -2.85
N TYR A 271 -17.99 3.96 -2.28
CA TYR A 271 -17.94 5.43 -2.26
C TYR A 271 -16.75 6.00 -1.47
N LEU A 272 -16.20 5.24 -0.50
CA LEU A 272 -15.02 5.64 0.28
C LEU A 272 -13.73 5.60 -0.54
N GLN A 273 -13.74 5.09 -1.78
CA GLN A 273 -12.62 5.22 -2.70
C GLN A 273 -12.36 6.69 -3.09
N PHE A 274 -13.41 7.49 -3.19
CA PHE A 274 -13.34 8.85 -3.75
C PHE A 274 -13.79 9.95 -2.78
N LYS A 275 -14.46 9.61 -1.68
CA LYS A 275 -14.83 10.58 -0.64
C LYS A 275 -13.60 11.36 -0.14
N GLY A 276 -13.66 12.69 -0.21
CA GLY A 276 -12.54 13.58 0.14
C GLY A 276 -11.51 13.81 -0.98
N PHE A 277 -11.73 13.24 -2.16
CA PHE A 277 -10.92 13.42 -3.38
C PHE A 277 -11.79 13.83 -4.59
N GLU A 278 -12.97 14.35 -4.32
CA GLU A 278 -13.91 14.82 -5.34
C GLU A 278 -13.25 15.97 -6.12
N ILE A 279 -13.25 15.87 -7.45
CA ILE A 279 -12.78 16.93 -8.34
C ILE A 279 -13.92 17.93 -8.43
N GLU A 280 -13.71 19.16 -7.93
CA GLU A 280 -14.58 20.31 -8.22
C GLU A 280 -14.61 20.64 -9.72
#